data_AF-A0A9E6DSB2-F1
#
_entry.id   AF-A0A9E6DSB2-F1
#
_cell.length_a   1.000
_cell.length_b   1.000
_cell.length_c   1.000
_cell.angle_alpha   90.00
_cell.angle_beta   90.00
_cell.angle_gamma   90.00
#
_symmetry.space_group_name_H-M   'P 1'
#
loop_
_entity.id
_entity.type
_entity.pdbx_description
1 polymer ?
#
loop_
_entity_poly.entity_id
_entity_poly.type
_entity_poly.pdbx_seq_one_letter_code
_entity_poly.pdbx_strand_id
1 'polypeptide(L)' 'MTIITARIPKSLNESLNELAHETSRTKGYIVQRAIENYLEEKADILIALSRIEKGDTIITLEEIEKKYGLED' A
#
# COMPACT_ATOMS: atom_id res chain seq x y z
N MET A 1 -10.53 -10.07 15.03
CA MET A 1 -11.02 -9.19 13.95
C MET A 1 -10.75 -7.76 14.38
N THR A 2 -10.15 -6.96 13.50
CA THR A 2 -9.80 -5.56 13.78
C THR A 2 -10.68 -4.65 12.94
N ILE A 3 -11.15 -3.54 13.52
CA ILE A 3 -12.02 -2.57 12.84
C ILE A 3 -11.19 -1.33 12.53
N ILE A 4 -11.27 -0.85 11.28
CA ILE A 4 -10.67 0.41 10.84
C ILE A 4 -11.81 1.36 10.50
N THR A 5 -11.78 2.57 11.07
CA THR A 5 -12.75 3.63 10.79
C THR A 5 -12.04 4.78 10.09
N ALA A 6 -12.52 5.16 8.90
CA ALA A 6 -12.00 6.28 8.14
C ALA A 6 -13.13 7.22 7.71
N ARG A 7 -12.86 8.53 7.74
CA ARG A 7 -13.76 9.52 7.15
C ARG A 7 -13.51 9.56 5.64
N ILE A 8 -14.57 9.40 4.86
CA ILE A 8 -14.51 9.50 3.41
C ILE A 8 -15.46 10.59 2.91
N PRO A 9 -15.16 11.24 1.76
CA PRO A 9 -16.07 12.18 1.13
C PRO A 9 -17.42 11.53 0.79
N LYS A 10 -18.49 12.33 0.77
CA LYS A 10 -19.84 11.85 0.43
C LYS A 10 -19.88 11.18 -0.94
N SER A 11 -19.23 11.77 -1.94
CA SER A 11 -19.14 11.25 -3.30
C SER A 11 -18.52 9.85 -3.36
N LEU A 12 -17.46 9.61 -2.59
CA LEU A 12 -16.83 8.29 -2.54
C LEU A 12 -17.75 7.24 -1.91
N ASN A 13 -18.51 7.62 -0.87
CA ASN A 13 -19.50 6.72 -0.28
C ASN A 13 -20.65 6.40 -1.26
N GLU A 14 -21.08 7.38 -2.07
CA GLU A 14 -22.08 7.18 -3.14
C GLU A 14 -21.57 6.17 -4.17
N SER A 15 -20.34 6.34 -4.70
CA SER A 15 -19.73 5.39 -5.63
C SER A 15 -19.57 3.98 -5.02
N LEU A 16 -19.22 3.87 -3.73
CA LEU A 16 -19.16 2.58 -3.04
C LEU A 16 -20.54 1.93 -2.90
N ASN A 17 -21.61 2.71 -2.72
CA ASN A 17 -22.97 2.17 -2.67
C ASN A 17 -23.41 1.62 -4.03
N GLU A 18 -23.16 2.36 -5.11
CA GLU A 18 -23.47 1.93 -6.47
C GLU A 18 -22.72 0.63 -6.80
N LEU A 19 -21.41 0.59 -6.57
CA LEU A 19 -20.61 -0.61 -6.84
C LEU A 19 -21.07 -1.82 -6.01
N ALA A 20 -21.41 -1.59 -4.73
CA ALA A 20 -21.95 -2.63 -3.86
C ALA A 20 -23.28 -3.20 -4.39
N HIS A 21 -24.17 -2.32 -4.86
CA HIS A 21 -25.45 -2.69 -5.45
C HIS A 21 -25.24 -3.54 -6.73
N GLU A 22 -24.47 -3.03 -7.68
CA GLU A 22 -24.24 -3.70 -8.97
C GLU A 22 -23.52 -5.05 -8.84
N THR A 23 -22.60 -5.18 -7.89
CA THR A 23 -21.82 -6.41 -7.69
C THR A 23 -22.48 -7.39 -6.71
N SER A 24 -23.61 -7.02 -6.08
CA SER A 24 -24.22 -7.76 -4.99
C SER A 24 -23.22 -8.08 -3.85
N ARG A 25 -22.31 -7.14 -3.56
CA ARG A 25 -21.30 -7.26 -2.50
C ARG A 25 -21.51 -6.20 -1.44
N THR A 26 -21.04 -6.46 -0.22
CA THR A 26 -21.06 -5.45 0.83
C THR A 26 -19.95 -4.42 0.59
N LYS A 27 -20.18 -3.17 1.02
CA LYS A 27 -19.13 -2.14 1.00
C LYS A 27 -17.86 -2.58 1.74
N GLY A 28 -18.02 -3.28 2.86
CA GLY A 28 -16.90 -3.81 3.64
C GLY A 28 -16.04 -4.79 2.84
N TYR A 29 -16.67 -5.69 2.07
CA TYR A 29 -15.95 -6.62 1.18
C TYR A 29 -15.16 -5.86 0.11
N ILE A 30 -15.78 -4.87 -0.53
CA ILE A 30 -15.14 -4.06 -1.58
C ILE A 30 -13.95 -3.29 -1.01
N VAL A 31 -14.13 -2.61 0.13
CA VAL A 31 -13.06 -1.86 0.80
C VAL A 31 -11.93 -2.78 1.22
N GLN A 32 -12.25 -3.96 1.77
CA GLN A 32 -11.24 -4.96 2.12
C GLN A 32 -10.42 -5.37 0.90
N ARG A 33 -11.06 -5.73 -0.21
CA ARG A 33 -10.36 -6.14 -1.44
C ARG A 33 -9.53 -5.01 -2.02
N ALA A 34 -10.04 -3.78 -1.99
CA ALA A 34 -9.31 -2.61 -2.45
C ALA A 34 -8.03 -2.37 -1.62
N ILE A 35 -8.10 -2.54 -0.29
CA ILE A 35 -6.93 -2.41 0.59
C ILE A 35 -5.93 -3.54 0.33
N GLU A 36 -6.40 -4.79 0.21
CA GLU A 36 -5.53 -5.94 -0.10
C GLU A 36 -4.76 -5.71 -1.40
N ASN A 37 -5.46 -5.35 -2.48
CA ASN A 37 -4.83 -5.06 -3.78
C ASN A 37 -3.88 -3.85 -3.71
N TYR A 38 -4.27 -2.80 -2.99
CA TYR A 38 -3.42 -1.62 -2.84
C TYR A 38 -2.11 -1.95 -2.12
N LEU A 39 -2.16 -2.77 -1.06
CA LEU A 39 -0.97 -3.19 -0.34
C LEU A 39 -0.08 -4.08 -1.22
N GLU A 40 -0.65 -5.04 -1.93
CA GLU A 40 0.08 -5.91 -2.84
C GLU A 40 0.80 -5.13 -3.94
N GLU A 41 0.14 -4.12 -4.53
CA GLU A 41 0.72 -3.36 -5.65
C GLU A 41 1.66 -2.23 -5.22
N LYS A 42 1.45 -1.61 -4.05
CA LYS A 42 2.08 -0.32 -3.71
C LYS A 42 2.95 -0.34 -2.45
N ALA A 43 2.84 -1.33 -1.57
CA ALA A 43 3.52 -1.28 -0.27
C ALA A 43 5.04 -1.10 -0.42
N ASP A 44 5.69 -1.89 -1.27
CA ASP A 44 7.14 -1.85 -1.44
C ASP A 44 7.65 -0.50 -1.94
N ILE A 45 6.98 0.06 -2.95
CA ILE A 45 7.34 1.37 -3.52
C ILE A 45 7.14 2.48 -2.49
N LEU A 46 6.05 2.46 -1.74
CA LEU A 46 5.79 3.48 -0.71
C LEU A 46 6.79 3.40 0.44
N ILE A 47 7.19 2.19 0.84
CA ILE A 47 8.24 1.99 1.84
C ILE A 47 9.57 2.52 1.31
N ALA A 48 9.94 2.20 0.07
CA ALA A 48 11.17 2.68 -0.55
C ALA A 48 11.20 4.21 -0.63
N LEU A 49 10.11 4.84 -1.08
CA LEU A 49 9.99 6.30 -1.13
C LEU A 49 10.12 6.92 0.25
N SER A 50 9.45 6.34 1.26
CA SER A 50 9.55 6.84 2.64
C SER A 50 10.98 6.78 3.19
N ARG A 51 11.78 5.78 2.81
CA ARG A 51 13.21 5.69 3.19
C ARG A 51 14.04 6.81 2.54
N ILE A 52 13.78 7.08 1.25
CA ILE A 52 14.44 8.18 0.53
C ILE A 52 14.11 9.51 1.20
N GLU A 53 12.84 9.77 1.50
CA GLU A 53 12.38 11.02 2.13
C GLU A 53 12.94 11.23 3.53
N LYS A 54 13.12 10.15 4.30
CA LYS A 54 13.74 10.21 5.63
C LYS A 54 15.24 10.49 5.59
N GLY A 55 15.87 10.34 4.42
CA GLY A 55 17.31 10.52 4.27
C GLY A 55 18.11 9.47 5.05
N ASP A 56 17.65 8.21 5.04
CA ASP A 56 18.39 7.10 5.63
C ASP A 56 19.80 7.00 5.02
N THR A 57 20.73 6.39 5.76
CA THR A 57 22.14 6.25 5.33
C THR A 57 22.24 5.66 3.93
N ILE A 58 22.82 6.43 3.02
CA ILE A 58 23.15 6.00 1.67
C ILE A 58 24.49 5.26 1.73
N ILE A 59 24.54 4.05 1.20
CA ILE A 59 25.76 3.27 0.99
C ILE A 59 25.95 3.06 -0.51
N THR A 60 27.19 2.92 -0.96
CA THR A 60 27.47 2.67 -2.38
C THR A 60 27.21 1.20 -2.75
N LEU A 61 27.18 0.92 -4.05
CA LEU A 61 27.04 -0.45 -4.55
C LEU A 61 28.24 -1.31 -4.11
N GLU A 62 29.45 -0.75 -4.18
CA GLU A 62 30.67 -1.45 -3.77
C GLU A 62 30.64 -1.80 -2.27
N GLU A 63 30.16 -0.87 -1.42
CA GLU A 63 30.04 -1.11 0.02
C GLU A 63 29.02 -2.22 0.34
N ILE A 64 27.92 -2.31 -0.42
CA ILE A 64 26.90 -3.33 -0.19
C ILE A 64 27.33 -4.71 -0.74
N GLU A 65 27.97 -4.75 -1.91
CA GLU A 65 28.52 -5.97 -2.48
C GLU A 65 29.57 -6.59 -1.56
N LYS A 66 30.49 -5.76 -1.04
CA LYS A 66 31.47 -6.15 -0.03
C LYS A 66 30.85 -6.75 1.21
N LYS A 67 29.80 -6.11 1.73
CA LYS A 67 29.13 -6.52 2.96
C LYS A 67 28.48 -7.90 2.84
N TYR A 68 27.98 -8.26 1.66
CA TYR A 68 27.28 -9.52 1.42
C TYR A 68 28.12 -10.56 0.67
N GLY A 69 29.39 -10.28 0.36
CA GLY A 69 30.26 -11.19 -0.37
C GLY A 69 29.79 -11.42 -1.81
N LEU A 70 29.23 -10.38 -2.43
CA LEU A 70 28.76 -10.35 -3.82
C LEU A 70 29.77 -9.62 -4.73
N GLU A 71 31.01 -9.42 -4.26
CA GLU A 71 32.10 -8.88 -5.08
C GLU A 71 32.52 -9.95 -6.09
N ASP A 72 32.40 -9.65 -7.39
CA ASP A 72 32.94 -10.49 -8.49
C ASP A 72 34.48 -10.47 -8.54
#